data_AF-W9C5Z1-F1
#
_entry.id   AF-W9C5Z1-F1
#
_cell.length_a   1.000
_cell.length_b   1.000
_cell.length_c   1.000
_cell.angle_alpha   90.00
_cell.angle_beta   90.00
_cell.angle_gamma   90.00
#
_symmetry.space_group_name_H-M   'P 1'
#
loop_
_entity.id
_entity.type
_entity.pdbx_description
1 polymer ?
#
loop_
_entity_poly.entity_id
_entity_poly.type
_entity_poly.pdbx_seq_one_letter_code
_entity_poly.pdbx_strand_id
1 'polypeptide(L)'
;MVSPDFRLPMAYSWFFLVIEPISALLGAYYAYFRPLTYLQLTDLSSSPSLETSIPLSTNIVLTQLANLYLLFAINEALVLRATSDLRVWKTVLFGLLLADLGHLYSVRGLGWEIYWNVMVWNKMAWGNVGFVYIGAAMRLAFLRGWGLNTEKAQQKAVRSQTLSNGLKGT
;
A
#
# COMPACT_ATOMS: atom_id res chain seq x y z
N MET A 1 6.62 26.69 -14.09
CA MET A 1 6.39 25.35 -13.52
C MET A 1 5.24 24.72 -14.28
N VAL A 2 5.47 23.58 -14.94
CA VAL A 2 4.40 22.83 -15.62
C VAL A 2 3.45 22.34 -14.55
N SER A 3 2.19 22.80 -14.58
CA SER A 3 1.15 22.24 -13.72
C SER A 3 0.98 20.76 -14.08
N PRO A 4 0.89 19.85 -13.11
CA PRO A 4 0.79 18.45 -13.42
C PRO A 4 -0.52 18.14 -14.16
N ASP A 5 -0.42 17.58 -15.36
CA ASP A 5 -1.54 17.25 -16.27
C ASP A 5 -2.41 16.08 -15.76
N PHE A 6 -2.06 15.48 -14.63
CA PHE A 6 -2.75 14.34 -14.06
C PHE A 6 -3.39 14.67 -12.72
N ARG A 7 -4.72 14.81 -12.72
CA ARG A 7 -5.52 14.84 -11.49
C ARG A 7 -5.88 13.40 -11.13
N LEU A 8 -5.28 12.91 -10.04
CA LEU A 8 -5.62 11.63 -9.47
C LEU A 8 -7.12 11.57 -9.12
N PRO A 9 -7.82 10.49 -9.51
CA PRO A 9 -9.16 10.23 -9.02
C PRO A 9 -9.20 10.24 -7.49
N MET A 10 -10.27 10.80 -6.94
CA MET A 10 -10.42 11.02 -5.50
C MET A 10 -10.19 9.74 -4.68
N ALA A 11 -10.68 8.59 -5.16
CA ALA A 11 -10.49 7.30 -4.49
C ALA A 11 -9.00 6.92 -4.36
N TYR A 12 -8.20 7.06 -5.41
CA TYR A 12 -6.77 6.74 -5.37
C TYR A 12 -6.00 7.74 -4.50
N SER A 13 -6.35 9.02 -4.56
CA SER A 13 -5.72 10.03 -3.71
C SER A 13 -5.94 9.74 -2.23
N TRP A 14 -7.19 9.48 -1.82
CA TRP A 14 -7.49 9.17 -0.42
C TRP A 14 -6.82 7.88 0.04
N PHE A 15 -6.86 6.84 -0.79
CA PHE A 15 -6.29 5.56 -0.42
C PHE A 15 -4.77 5.63 -0.29
N PHE A 16 -4.06 5.96 -1.38
CA PHE A 16 -2.60 5.92 -1.43
C PHE A 16 -1.93 7.02 -0.62
N LEU A 17 -2.55 8.20 -0.49
CA LEU A 17 -1.91 9.32 0.20
C LEU A 17 -2.29 9.41 1.67
N VAL A 18 -3.42 8.86 2.11
CA VAL A 18 -3.91 9.05 3.49
C VAL A 18 -4.10 7.73 4.21
N ILE A 19 -4.97 6.85 3.69
CA ILE A 19 -5.36 5.63 4.39
C ILE A 19 -4.18 4.67 4.53
N GLU A 20 -3.42 4.47 3.44
CA GLU A 20 -2.30 3.53 3.39
C GLU A 20 -1.14 3.96 4.31
N PRO A 21 -0.63 5.21 4.26
CA PRO A 21 0.43 5.63 5.18
C PRO A 21 0.03 5.54 6.66
N ILE A 22 -1.22 5.89 7.00
CA ILE A 22 -1.73 5.76 8.37
C ILE A 22 -1.78 4.30 8.81
N SER A 23 -2.23 3.41 7.92
CA SER A 23 -2.31 1.98 8.21
C SER A 23 -0.92 1.36 8.41
N ALA A 24 0.06 1.75 7.60
CA ALA A 24 1.46 1.36 7.75
C ALA A 24 2.05 1.88 9.08
N LEU A 25 1.76 3.13 9.48
CA LEU A 25 2.17 3.67 10.78
C LEU A 25 1.56 2.89 11.95
N LEU A 26 0.29 2.49 11.85
CA LEU A 26 -0.34 1.65 12.88
C LEU A 26 0.34 0.29 12.97
N GLY A 27 0.69 -0.33 11.83
CA GLY A 27 1.49 -1.56 11.79
C GLY A 27 2.83 -1.39 12.51
N ALA A 28 3.55 -0.29 12.22
CA ALA A 28 4.82 0.03 12.88
C ALA A 28 4.65 0.22 14.39
N TYR A 29 3.60 0.94 14.80
CA TYR A 29 3.29 1.19 16.19
C TYR A 29 3.07 -0.12 16.97
N TYR A 30 2.22 -1.02 16.46
CA TYR A 30 1.96 -2.28 17.15
C TYR A 30 3.19 -3.19 17.19
N ALA A 31 3.95 -3.27 16.10
CA ALA A 31 5.15 -4.11 16.05
C ALA A 31 6.23 -3.65 17.05
N TYR A 32 6.41 -2.33 17.23
CA TYR A 32 7.42 -1.80 18.14
C TYR A 32 6.95 -1.60 19.58
N PHE A 33 5.84 -0.89 19.78
CA PHE A 33 5.38 -0.49 21.11
C PHE A 33 4.50 -1.53 21.79
N ARG A 34 3.95 -2.50 21.03
CA ARG A 34 3.01 -3.51 21.55
C ARG A 34 3.33 -4.92 21.02
N PRO A 35 4.58 -5.40 21.15
CA PRO A 35 5.03 -6.64 20.52
C PRO A 35 4.25 -7.87 20.99
N LEU A 36 3.92 -7.97 22.29
CA LEU A 36 3.09 -9.05 22.82
C LEU A 36 1.70 -9.09 22.17
N THR A 37 1.04 -7.92 22.11
CA THR A 37 -0.28 -7.80 21.47
C THR A 37 -0.20 -8.12 19.98
N TYR A 38 0.86 -7.69 19.29
CA TYR A 38 1.08 -8.00 17.88
C TYR A 38 1.18 -9.51 17.64
N LEU A 39 1.98 -10.21 18.44
CA LEU A 39 2.16 -11.67 18.34
C LEU A 39 0.86 -12.42 18.65
N GLN A 40 0.16 -12.06 19.73
CA GLN A 40 -1.11 -12.69 20.13
C GLN A 40 -2.22 -12.51 19.09
N LEU A 41 -2.27 -11.35 18.44
CA LEU A 41 -3.21 -11.09 17.38
C LEU A 41 -2.83 -11.81 16.07
N THR A 42 -1.53 -12.07 15.86
CA THR A 42 -1.03 -12.83 14.70
C THR A 42 -1.39 -14.31 14.83
N ASP A 43 -1.00 -14.92 15.95
CA ASP A 43 -1.45 -16.25 16.33
C ASP A 43 -1.41 -16.39 17.84
N LEU A 44 -2.58 -16.55 18.46
CA LEU A 44 -2.68 -16.69 19.91
C LEU A 44 -2.02 -18.00 20.38
N SER A 45 -2.11 -19.07 19.58
CA SER A 45 -1.71 -20.41 20.00
C SER A 45 -0.19 -20.56 20.14
N SER A 46 0.59 -19.90 19.29
CA SER A 46 2.06 -19.91 19.32
C SER A 46 2.66 -18.68 19.98
N SER A 47 1.85 -17.75 20.47
CA SER A 47 2.34 -16.51 21.07
C SER A 47 2.80 -16.70 22.53
N PRO A 48 3.80 -15.94 22.99
CA PRO A 48 4.15 -15.89 24.40
C PRO A 48 3.00 -15.34 25.25
N SER A 49 2.89 -15.79 26.50
CA SER A 49 1.84 -15.31 27.42
C SER A 49 2.18 -13.97 28.08
N LEU A 50 3.49 -13.70 28.26
CA LEU A 50 4.01 -12.50 28.90
C LEU A 50 5.05 -11.82 28.01
N GLU A 51 5.16 -10.50 28.11
CA GLU A 51 6.10 -9.73 27.28
C GLU A 51 7.56 -10.07 27.57
N THR A 52 7.89 -10.36 28.83
CA THR A 52 9.23 -10.80 29.26
C THR A 52 9.63 -12.17 28.71
N SER A 53 8.66 -12.95 28.22
CA SER A 53 8.90 -14.27 27.62
C SER A 53 9.13 -14.22 26.11
N ILE A 54 9.06 -13.03 25.48
CA ILE A 54 9.40 -12.85 24.08
C ILE A 54 10.92 -13.02 23.91
N PRO A 55 11.39 -13.97 23.07
CA PRO A 55 12.82 -14.14 22.82
C PRO A 55 13.43 -12.85 22.24
N LEU A 56 14.68 -12.53 22.64
CA LEU A 56 15.38 -11.34 22.16
C LEU A 56 15.44 -11.27 20.62
N SER A 57 15.67 -12.41 19.96
CA SER A 57 15.68 -12.49 18.50
C SER A 57 14.34 -12.10 17.89
N THR A 58 13.22 -12.52 18.48
CA THR A 58 11.88 -12.15 18.03
C THR A 58 11.63 -10.66 18.22
N ASN A 59 12.04 -10.09 19.36
CA ASN A 59 11.91 -8.66 19.62
C ASN A 59 12.71 -7.81 18.61
N ILE A 60 13.94 -8.22 18.30
CA ILE A 60 14.78 -7.55 17.27
C ILE A 60 14.09 -7.61 15.91
N VAL A 61 13.57 -8.78 15.51
CA VAL A 61 12.87 -8.94 14.22
C VAL A 61 11.59 -8.09 14.16
N LEU A 62 10.83 -8.00 15.25
CA LEU A 62 9.65 -7.12 15.33
C LEU A 62 10.05 -5.63 15.23
N THR A 63 11.17 -5.24 15.82
CA THR A 63 11.69 -3.87 15.70
C THR A 63 12.14 -3.57 14.26
N GLN A 64 12.78 -4.52 13.59
CA GLN A 64 13.14 -4.42 12.17
C GLN A 64 11.88 -4.33 11.29
N LEU A 65 10.85 -5.11 11.58
CA LEU A 65 9.55 -5.05 10.90
C LEU A 65 8.89 -3.69 11.09
N ALA A 66 8.87 -3.17 12.32
CA ALA A 66 8.34 -1.84 12.60
C ALA A 66 9.07 -0.74 11.83
N ASN A 67 10.40 -0.84 11.73
CA ASN A 67 11.21 0.08 10.94
C ASN A 67 10.86 0.02 9.44
N LEU A 68 10.60 -1.17 8.89
CA LEU A 68 10.16 -1.31 7.49
C LEU A 68 8.76 -0.75 7.25
N TYR A 69 7.81 -0.96 8.18
CA TYR A 69 6.49 -0.34 8.09
C TYR A 69 6.54 1.20 8.20
N LEU A 70 7.41 1.74 9.06
CA LEU A 70 7.66 3.18 9.12
C LEU A 70 8.24 3.70 7.79
N LEU A 71 9.20 2.97 7.20
CA LEU A 71 9.77 3.30 5.90
C LEU A 71 8.69 3.30 4.81
N PHE A 72 7.76 2.34 4.79
CA PHE A 72 6.63 2.33 3.86
C PHE A 72 5.75 3.56 4.03
N ALA A 73 5.33 3.85 5.26
CA ALA A 73 4.51 5.02 5.55
C ALA A 73 5.18 6.33 5.08
N ILE A 74 6.48 6.48 5.30
CA ILE A 74 7.24 7.67 4.86
C ILE A 74 7.34 7.73 3.34
N ASN A 75 7.64 6.61 2.67
CA ASN A 75 7.76 6.59 1.21
C ASN A 75 6.42 6.89 0.53
N GLU A 76 5.34 6.24 0.95
CA GLU A 76 4.00 6.50 0.46
C GLU A 76 3.58 7.96 0.75
N ALA A 77 3.91 8.45 1.94
CA ALA A 77 3.58 9.82 2.32
C ALA A 77 4.34 10.84 1.47
N LEU A 78 5.65 10.69 1.28
CA LEU A 78 6.51 11.71 0.71
C LEU A 78 6.72 11.54 -0.79
N VAL A 79 7.04 10.34 -1.28
CA VAL A 79 7.43 10.11 -2.69
C VAL A 79 6.26 10.41 -3.63
N LEU A 80 5.08 9.90 -3.31
CA LEU A 80 3.88 10.12 -4.12
C LEU A 80 3.37 11.56 -4.08
N ARG A 81 3.68 12.31 -3.01
CA ARG A 81 3.38 13.76 -2.91
C ARG A 81 4.43 14.63 -3.61
N ALA A 82 5.67 14.16 -3.70
CA ALA A 82 6.79 14.91 -4.28
C ALA A 82 6.78 14.93 -5.82
N THR A 83 5.96 14.09 -6.47
CA THR A 83 5.91 13.97 -7.92
C THR A 83 4.51 13.79 -8.45
N SER A 84 4.28 14.26 -9.67
CA SER A 84 3.08 13.98 -10.44
C SER A 84 3.37 13.16 -11.70
N ASP A 85 4.58 12.62 -11.83
CA ASP A 85 4.93 11.73 -12.92
C ASP A 85 4.25 10.36 -12.73
N LEU A 86 3.35 10.03 -13.65
CA LEU A 86 2.63 8.76 -13.65
C LEU A 86 3.56 7.54 -13.74
N ARG A 87 4.74 7.69 -14.37
CA ARG A 87 5.75 6.61 -14.42
C ARG A 87 6.28 6.31 -13.02
N VAL A 88 6.62 7.35 -12.24
CA VAL A 88 7.09 7.18 -10.86
C VAL A 88 6.00 6.55 -10.00
N TRP A 89 4.76 7.04 -10.12
CA TRP A 89 3.60 6.45 -9.44
C TRP A 89 3.44 4.96 -9.76
N LYS A 90 3.44 4.58 -11.05
CA LYS A 90 3.31 3.18 -11.45
C LYS A 90 4.47 2.31 -10.95
N THR A 91 5.70 2.81 -10.99
CA THR A 91 6.87 2.06 -10.49
C THR A 91 6.79 1.82 -8.99
N VAL A 92 6.45 2.84 -8.20
CA VAL A 92 6.29 2.71 -6.74
C VAL A 92 5.15 1.77 -6.40
N LEU A 93 3.96 1.95 -7.00
CA LEU A 93 2.80 1.11 -6.73
C LEU A 93 3.00 -0.34 -7.19
N PHE A 94 3.81 -0.59 -8.22
CA PHE A 94 4.20 -1.94 -8.60
C PHE A 94 5.08 -2.60 -7.53
N GLY A 95 6.07 -1.87 -6.99
CA GLY A 95 6.88 -2.35 -5.87
C GLY A 95 6.03 -2.67 -4.64
N LEU A 96 5.06 -1.82 -4.31
CA LEU A 96 4.13 -2.05 -3.20
C LEU A 96 3.19 -3.24 -3.47
N LEU A 97 2.77 -3.46 -4.72
CA LEU A 97 2.01 -4.67 -5.08
C LEU A 97 2.81 -5.95 -4.83
N LEU A 98 4.11 -5.96 -5.12
CA LEU A 98 4.97 -7.09 -4.78
C LEU A 98 5.10 -7.26 -3.26
N ALA A 99 5.17 -6.16 -2.51
CA ALA A 99 5.16 -6.20 -1.04
C ALA A 99 3.84 -6.78 -0.49
N ASP A 100 2.68 -6.43 -1.06
CA ASP A 100 1.39 -7.00 -0.69
C ASP A 100 1.38 -8.53 -0.84
N LEU A 101 1.87 -9.03 -1.97
CA LEU A 101 1.95 -10.47 -2.23
C LEU A 101 2.91 -11.17 -1.26
N GLY A 102 4.05 -10.55 -0.96
CA GLY A 102 4.99 -11.01 0.04
C GLY A 102 4.38 -11.06 1.45
N HIS A 103 3.61 -10.04 1.81
CA HIS A 103 2.89 -9.97 3.08
C HIS A 103 1.84 -11.07 3.20
N LEU A 104 1.01 -11.28 2.17
CA LEU A 104 0.05 -12.38 2.12
C LEU A 104 0.73 -13.75 2.22
N TYR A 105 1.88 -13.93 1.57
CA TYR A 105 2.65 -15.16 1.68
C TYR A 105 3.22 -15.37 3.09
N SER A 106 3.58 -14.29 3.80
CA SER A 106 4.16 -14.36 5.14
C SER A 106 3.21 -15.01 6.16
N VAL A 107 1.90 -14.84 5.99
CA VAL A 107 0.88 -15.40 6.88
C VAL A 107 0.43 -16.81 6.51
N ARG A 108 1.06 -17.46 5.52
CA ARG A 108 0.71 -18.83 5.08
C ARG A 108 0.73 -19.88 6.19
N GLY A 109 1.52 -19.63 7.24
CA GLY A 109 1.61 -20.52 8.40
C GLY A 109 0.33 -20.60 9.22
N LEU A 110 -0.58 -19.61 9.09
CA LEU A 110 -1.89 -19.60 9.76
C LEU A 110 -2.91 -20.56 9.12
N GLY A 111 -2.53 -21.25 8.04
CA GLY A 111 -3.39 -22.19 7.33
C GLY A 111 -4.20 -21.56 6.21
N TRP A 112 -4.87 -22.39 5.41
CA TRP A 112 -5.55 -21.95 4.19
C TRP A 112 -6.77 -21.06 4.46
N GLU A 113 -7.46 -21.28 5.59
CA GLU A 113 -8.70 -20.57 5.95
C GLU A 113 -8.49 -19.07 6.09
N ILE A 114 -7.30 -18.62 6.48
CA ILE A 114 -7.00 -17.20 6.69
C ILE A 114 -7.21 -16.37 5.42
N TYR A 115 -7.15 -16.98 4.23
CA TYR A 115 -7.26 -16.26 2.95
C TYR A 115 -8.71 -16.06 2.47
N TRP A 116 -9.67 -16.83 2.97
CA TRP A 116 -11.03 -16.83 2.41
C TRP A 116 -12.15 -16.89 3.44
N ASN A 117 -11.91 -17.44 4.63
CA ASN A 117 -12.94 -17.56 5.67
C ASN A 117 -13.01 -16.27 6.51
N VAL A 118 -13.69 -15.25 5.97
CA VAL A 118 -13.84 -13.95 6.63
C VAL A 118 -14.55 -14.02 7.99
N MET A 119 -15.29 -15.09 8.26
CA MET A 119 -16.03 -15.27 9.51
C MET A 119 -15.12 -15.55 10.71
N VAL A 120 -13.91 -16.07 10.47
CA VAL A 120 -12.93 -16.36 11.53
C VAL A 120 -11.88 -15.26 11.71
N TRP A 121 -11.96 -14.18 10.92
CA TRP A 121 -10.98 -13.11 10.95
C TRP A 121 -11.09 -12.27 12.22
N ASN A 122 -10.01 -12.25 12.99
CA ASN A 122 -9.80 -11.30 14.07
C ASN A 122 -9.38 -9.91 13.52
N LYS A 123 -9.19 -8.92 14.40
CA LYS A 123 -8.79 -7.56 14.01
C LYS A 123 -7.50 -7.52 13.18
N MET A 124 -6.55 -8.41 13.47
CA MET A 124 -5.28 -8.46 12.76
C MET A 124 -5.38 -9.22 11.45
N ALA A 125 -6.25 -10.23 11.32
CA ALA A 125 -6.56 -10.84 10.02
C ALA A 125 -7.21 -9.82 9.06
N TRP A 126 -8.11 -8.96 9.56
CA TRP A 126 -8.64 -7.86 8.77
C TRP A 126 -7.55 -6.89 8.27
N GLY A 127 -6.55 -6.58 9.10
CA GLY A 127 -5.41 -5.75 8.69
C GLY A 127 -4.42 -6.47 7.77
N ASN A 128 -4.05 -7.71 8.10
CA ASN A 128 -3.01 -8.46 7.39
C ASN A 128 -3.48 -9.10 6.09
N VAL A 129 -4.79 -9.35 5.94
CA VAL A 129 -5.36 -9.99 4.75
C VAL A 129 -6.37 -9.07 4.08
N GLY A 130 -7.42 -8.66 4.80
CA GLY A 130 -8.49 -7.85 4.23
C GLY A 130 -8.00 -6.52 3.66
N PHE A 131 -7.28 -5.74 4.46
CA PHE A 131 -6.73 -4.46 4.02
C PHE A 131 -5.69 -4.62 2.90
N VAL A 132 -4.86 -5.66 2.99
CA VAL A 132 -3.87 -5.96 1.94
C VAL A 132 -4.53 -6.35 0.63
N TYR A 133 -5.65 -7.09 0.65
CA TYR A 133 -6.45 -7.35 -0.56
C TYR A 133 -7.01 -6.06 -1.18
N ILE A 134 -7.52 -5.15 -0.36
CA ILE A 134 -8.01 -3.85 -0.84
C ILE A 134 -6.85 -3.05 -1.46
N GLY A 135 -5.70 -3.00 -0.80
CA GLY A 135 -4.50 -2.34 -1.31
C GLY A 135 -4.03 -2.92 -2.63
N ALA A 136 -3.85 -4.24 -2.69
CA ALA A 136 -3.45 -4.93 -3.91
C ALA A 136 -4.44 -4.70 -5.06
N ALA A 137 -5.75 -4.74 -4.78
CA ALA A 137 -6.79 -4.46 -5.78
C ALA A 137 -6.73 -3.02 -6.30
N MET A 138 -6.55 -2.03 -5.41
CA MET A 138 -6.39 -0.62 -5.78
C MET A 138 -5.14 -0.41 -6.65
N ARG A 139 -4.02 -1.04 -6.29
CA ARG A 139 -2.77 -0.98 -7.07
C ARG A 139 -2.94 -1.63 -8.44
N LEU A 140 -3.54 -2.82 -8.51
CA LEU A 140 -3.85 -3.50 -9.78
C LEU A 140 -4.73 -2.63 -10.69
N ALA A 141 -5.79 -2.03 -10.13
CA ALA A 141 -6.67 -1.13 -10.85
C ALA A 141 -5.91 0.09 -11.39
N PHE A 142 -5.09 0.73 -10.55
CA PHE A 142 -4.29 1.89 -10.95
C PHE A 142 -3.26 1.54 -12.03
N LEU A 143 -2.53 0.44 -11.88
CA LEU A 143 -1.51 -0.01 -12.82
C LEU A 143 -2.12 -0.33 -14.19
N ARG A 144 -3.32 -0.91 -14.21
CA ARG A 144 -4.13 -1.12 -15.43
C ARG A 144 -4.75 0.16 -16.00
N GLY A 145 -4.66 1.28 -15.30
CA GLY A 145 -5.21 2.57 -15.73
C GLY A 145 -6.70 2.75 -15.47
N TRP A 146 -7.33 1.87 -14.70
CA TRP A 146 -8.76 2.00 -14.37
C TRP A 146 -9.02 3.28 -13.58
N GLY A 147 -10.00 4.05 -14.02
CA GLY A 147 -10.37 5.33 -13.40
C GLY A 147 -9.44 6.51 -13.73
N LEU A 148 -8.31 6.29 -14.40
CA LEU A 148 -7.29 7.34 -14.61
C LEU A 148 -7.58 8.31 -15.77
N ASN A 149 -8.71 8.16 -16.49
CA ASN A 149 -9.11 8.98 -17.65
C ASN A 149 -7.96 9.25 -18.65
N THR A 150 -6.95 8.38 -18.69
CA THR A 150 -5.68 8.63 -19.38
C THR A 150 -5.86 8.69 -20.89
N GLU A 151 -6.81 7.92 -21.43
CA GLU A 151 -7.18 7.95 -22.86
C GLU A 151 -7.77 9.29 -23.27
N LYS A 152 -8.67 9.88 -22.46
CA LYS A 152 -9.28 11.18 -22.76
C LYS A 152 -8.26 12.32 -22.68
N ALA A 153 -7.33 12.25 -21.72
CA ALA A 153 -6.24 13.21 -21.59
C ALA A 153 -5.26 13.12 -22.76
N GLN A 154 -4.88 11.90 -23.18
CA GLN A 154 -4.03 11.68 -24.35
C GLN A 154 -4.71 12.13 -25.65
N GLN A 155 -5.99 11.82 -25.87
CA GLN A 155 -6.75 12.27 -27.03
C GLN A 155 -6.85 13.80 -27.08
N LYS A 156 -7.04 14.47 -25.93
CA LYS A 156 -7.10 15.94 -25.85
C LYS A 156 -5.75 16.57 -26.15
N ALA A 157 -4.64 15.98 -25.67
CA ALA A 157 -3.29 16.43 -25.96
C ALA A 157 -2.96 16.30 -27.47
N VAL A 158 -3.25 15.15 -28.07
CA VAL A 158 -3.07 14.92 -29.53
C VAL A 158 -3.90 15.91 -30.35
N ARG A 159 -5.17 16.15 -29.96
CA ARG A 159 -6.05 17.11 -30.64
C ARG A 159 -5.53 18.55 -30.55
N SER A 160 -5.03 18.97 -29.39
CA SER A 160 -4.45 20.31 -29.20
C SER A 160 -3.18 20.51 -30.02
N GLN A 161 -2.34 19.48 -30.11
CA GLN A 161 -1.11 19.51 -30.90
C GLN A 161 -1.40 19.56 -32.41
N THR A 162 -2.42 18.84 -32.85
CA THR A 162 -2.90 18.87 -34.25
C THR A 162 -3.44 20.25 -34.63
N LEU A 163 -4.23 20.88 -33.74
CA LEU A 163 -4.75 22.24 -33.94
C LEU A 163 -3.63 23.29 -33.97
N SER A 164 -2.63 23.18 -33.08
CA SER A 164 -1.48 24.10 -33.05
C SER A 164 -0.62 23.99 -34.31
N ASN A 165 -0.44 22.79 -34.85
CA ASN A 165 0.29 22.58 -36.10
C ASN A 165 -0.50 23.08 -37.32
N GLY A 166 -1.82 22.94 -37.33
CA GLY A 166 -2.68 23.50 -38.37
C GLY A 166 -2.69 25.04 -38.41
N LEU A 167 -2.61 25.70 -37.26
CA LEU A 167 -2.54 27.17 -37.14
C LEU A 167 -1.18 27.77 -37.54
N LYS A 168 -0.11 26.97 -37.57
CA LYS A 168 1.24 27.43 -38.00
C LYS A 168 1.52 27.17 -39.48
N GLY A 169 0.61 26.48 -40.17
CA GLY A 169 0.74 26.09 -41.58
C GLY A 169 -0.03 26.97 -42.57
N THR A 170 -0.58 28.11 -42.13
CA THR A 170 -1.25 29.15 -42.94
C THR A 170 -0.50 30.46 -42.77
#